data_AF-A0A1J5PQL9-F1
#
_entry.id   AF-A0A1J5PQL9-F1
#
_cell.length_a   1.000
_cell.length_b   1.000
_cell.length_c   1.000
_cell.angle_alpha   90.00
_cell.angle_beta   90.00
_cell.angle_gamma   90.00
#
_symmetry.space_group_name_H-M   'P 1'
#
loop_
_entity.id
_entity.type
_entity.pdbx_description
1 polymer ?
#
loop_
_entity_poly.entity_id
_entity_poly.type
_entity_poly.pdbx_seq_one_letter_code
_entity_poly.pdbx_strand_id
1 'polypeptide(L)'
;MQMLCRLNNTLMGRMVLGPVLGTISFVRQDWRLYRAGDTTIRDAWLLHGVGLALVLVWLLGVGSMPIWAYLLAAYLGYALLKIRTFLEHQAHEKPRARSAIVEDCGPLALLFLNINLHAVHHQHPQIPWYRLPAAYAEGRERYLKSNEGYVYASYAQIFRRYFLRAKDPVPHPLYRPR
;
A
#
# COMPACT_ATOMS: atom_id res chain seq x y z
N MET A 1 6.50 -20.53 -6.90
CA MET A 1 5.73 -19.67 -5.98
C MET A 1 6.60 -19.00 -4.91
N GLN A 2 7.35 -19.75 -4.09
CA GLN A 2 8.13 -19.16 -2.98
C GLN A 2 9.17 -18.10 -3.40
N MET A 3 9.87 -18.32 -4.53
CA MET A 3 10.85 -17.33 -5.04
C MET A 3 10.18 -15.98 -5.38
N LEU A 4 9.01 -16.03 -6.01
CA LEU A 4 8.24 -14.83 -6.36
C LEU A 4 7.81 -14.05 -5.10
N CYS A 5 7.37 -14.75 -4.05
CA CYS A 5 7.04 -14.13 -2.78
C CYS A 5 8.28 -13.51 -2.11
N ARG A 6 9.45 -14.16 -2.18
CA ARG A 6 10.71 -13.62 -1.65
C ARG A 6 11.13 -12.34 -2.37
N LEU A 7 11.08 -12.34 -3.71
CA LEU A 7 11.34 -11.14 -4.51
C LEU A 7 10.37 -10.02 -4.17
N ASN A 8 9.07 -10.32 -4.06
CA ASN A 8 8.05 -9.37 -3.65
C ASN A 8 8.19 -8.88 -2.19
N ASN A 9 9.01 -9.54 -1.36
CA ASN A 9 9.35 -9.07 -0.02
C ASN A 9 10.58 -8.15 0.02
N THR A 10 11.24 -7.89 -1.11
CA THR A 10 12.14 -6.74 -1.27
C THR A 10 11.34 -5.50 -1.67
N LEU A 11 11.86 -4.29 -1.41
CA LEU A 11 11.16 -3.07 -1.81
C LEU A 11 11.09 -2.94 -3.34
N MET A 12 12.20 -3.17 -4.05
CA MET A 12 12.21 -3.12 -5.52
C MET A 12 11.23 -4.14 -6.11
N GLY A 13 11.28 -5.39 -5.64
CA GLY A 13 10.36 -6.41 -6.09
C GLY A 13 8.92 -6.10 -5.72
N ARG A 14 8.64 -5.47 -4.57
CA ARG A 14 7.29 -5.03 -4.20
C ARG A 14 6.78 -3.92 -5.12
N MET A 15 7.62 -2.98 -5.52
CA MET A 15 7.24 -1.91 -6.45
C MET A 15 7.00 -2.44 -7.86
N VAL A 16 7.83 -3.39 -8.32
CA VAL A 16 7.76 -3.94 -9.69
C VAL A 16 6.75 -5.06 -9.81
N LEU A 17 6.60 -5.95 -8.83
CA LEU A 17 5.73 -7.13 -8.90
C LEU A 17 4.43 -6.93 -8.13
N GLY A 18 4.46 -6.17 -7.03
CA GLY A 18 3.34 -5.99 -6.13
C GLY A 18 2.07 -5.43 -6.80
N PRO A 19 2.14 -4.48 -7.76
CA PRO A 19 0.97 -4.05 -8.52
C PRO A 19 0.29 -5.21 -9.24
N VAL A 20 1.05 -5.98 -10.02
CA VAL A 20 0.55 -7.14 -10.80
C VAL A 20 0.02 -8.23 -9.88
N LEU A 21 0.79 -8.64 -8.87
CA LEU A 21 0.40 -9.71 -7.95
C LEU A 21 -0.84 -9.32 -7.13
N GLY A 22 -0.92 -8.07 -6.69
CA GLY A 22 -2.07 -7.54 -5.98
C GLY A 22 -3.33 -7.56 -6.86
N THR A 23 -3.24 -7.09 -8.11
CA THR A 23 -4.34 -7.10 -9.06
C THR A 23 -4.81 -8.52 -9.38
N ILE A 24 -3.89 -9.45 -9.66
CA ILE A 24 -4.23 -10.85 -9.92
C ILE A 24 -4.96 -11.47 -8.72
N SER A 25 -4.45 -11.25 -7.50
CA SER A 25 -5.10 -11.78 -6.29
C SER A 25 -6.50 -11.21 -6.09
N PHE A 26 -6.65 -9.89 -6.28
CA PHE A 26 -7.92 -9.18 -6.18
C PHE A 26 -8.95 -9.71 -7.19
N VAL A 27 -8.60 -9.73 -8.47
CA VAL A 27 -9.50 -10.21 -9.55
C VAL A 27 -9.88 -11.68 -9.35
N ARG A 28 -8.93 -12.53 -8.92
CA ARG A 28 -9.24 -13.95 -8.65
C ARG A 28 -10.21 -14.12 -7.47
N GLN A 29 -10.11 -13.30 -6.45
CA GLN A 29 -11.03 -13.32 -5.30
C GLN A 29 -12.43 -12.88 -5.73
N ASP A 30 -12.53 -11.76 -6.44
CA ASP A 30 -13.81 -11.26 -6.97
C ASP A 30 -14.45 -12.26 -7.91
N TRP A 31 -13.68 -12.83 -8.84
CA TRP A 31 -14.17 -13.86 -9.75
C TRP A 31 -14.74 -15.08 -9.01
N ARG A 32 -14.11 -15.48 -7.90
CA ARG A 32 -14.62 -16.58 -7.07
C ARG A 32 -15.96 -16.22 -6.42
N LEU A 33 -16.09 -15.00 -5.89
CA LEU A 33 -17.34 -14.52 -5.26
C LEU A 33 -18.46 -14.37 -6.29
N TYR A 34 -18.16 -13.82 -7.46
CA TYR A 34 -19.10 -13.76 -8.58
C TYR A 34 -19.60 -15.15 -8.98
N ARG A 35 -18.70 -16.14 -9.13
CA ARG A 35 -19.09 -17.53 -9.43
C ARG A 35 -19.88 -18.20 -8.30
N ALA A 36 -19.76 -17.70 -7.06
CA ALA A 36 -20.56 -18.17 -5.93
C ALA A 36 -21.96 -17.51 -5.88
N GLY A 37 -22.30 -16.65 -6.84
CA GLY A 37 -23.61 -16.02 -6.97
C GLY A 37 -23.72 -14.63 -6.34
N ASP A 38 -22.62 -14.01 -5.90
CA ASP A 38 -22.65 -12.67 -5.34
C ASP A 38 -22.85 -11.62 -6.46
N THR A 39 -24.09 -11.13 -6.59
CA THR A 39 -24.47 -10.11 -7.58
C THR A 39 -23.84 -8.75 -7.30
N THR A 40 -23.43 -8.48 -6.06
CA THR A 40 -22.77 -7.22 -5.68
C THR A 40 -21.44 -7.06 -6.42
N ILE A 41 -20.70 -8.15 -6.59
CA ILE A 41 -19.44 -8.15 -7.34
C ILE A 41 -19.69 -7.83 -8.82
N ARG A 42 -20.72 -8.45 -9.42
CA ARG A 42 -21.10 -8.12 -10.80
C ARG A 42 -21.38 -6.62 -10.95
N ASP A 43 -22.21 -6.07 -10.07
CA ASP A 43 -22.63 -4.67 -10.15
C ASP A 43 -21.43 -3.72 -9.94
N ALA A 44 -20.52 -4.05 -9.03
CA ALA A 44 -19.28 -3.31 -8.83
C ALA A 44 -18.40 -3.31 -10.10
N TRP A 45 -18.25 -4.45 -10.78
CA TRP A 45 -17.48 -4.54 -12.03
C TRP A 45 -18.17 -3.83 -13.20
N LEU A 46 -19.49 -3.83 -13.27
CA LEU A 46 -20.25 -3.05 -14.26
C LEU A 46 -20.04 -1.55 -14.05
N LEU A 47 -20.18 -1.06 -12.81
CA LEU A 47 -19.92 0.34 -12.46
C LEU A 47 -18.47 0.73 -12.74
N HIS A 48 -17.51 -0.14 -12.43
CA HIS A 48 -16.11 0.07 -12.77
C HIS A 48 -15.90 0.16 -14.30
N GLY A 49 -16.56 -0.71 -15.08
CA GLY A 49 -16.53 -0.69 -16.54
C GLY A 49 -17.07 0.62 -17.12
N VAL A 50 -18.16 1.14 -16.57
CA VAL A 50 -18.70 2.47 -16.95
C VAL A 50 -17.69 3.57 -16.65
N GLY A 51 -17.12 3.58 -15.45
CA GLY A 51 -16.09 4.56 -15.08
C GLY A 51 -14.86 4.50 -15.99
N LEU A 52 -14.40 3.29 -16.32
CA LEU A 52 -13.28 3.08 -17.24
C LEU A 52 -13.61 3.58 -18.65
N ALA A 53 -14.82 3.31 -19.16
CA ALA A 53 -15.26 3.79 -20.46
C ALA A 53 -15.26 5.33 -20.53
N LEU A 54 -15.74 6.01 -19.48
CA LEU A 54 -15.70 7.48 -19.39
C LEU A 54 -14.27 8.02 -19.46
N VAL A 55 -13.35 7.40 -18.71
CA VAL A 55 -11.92 7.78 -18.73
C VAL A 55 -11.31 7.55 -20.12
N LEU A 56 -11.63 6.43 -20.78
CA LEU A 56 -11.13 6.12 -22.12
C LEU A 56 -11.68 7.07 -23.18
N VAL A 57 -12.98 7.40 -23.14
CA VAL A 57 -13.59 8.38 -24.05
C VAL A 57 -12.93 9.75 -23.88
N TRP A 58 -12.70 10.19 -22.64
CA TRP A 58 -11.99 11.43 -22.37
C TRP A 58 -10.53 11.38 -22.88
N LEU A 59 -9.80 10.30 -22.58
CA LEU A 59 -8.40 10.15 -22.96
C LEU A 59 -8.22 10.12 -24.48
N LEU A 60 -9.12 9.45 -25.22
CA LEU A 60 -9.05 9.30 -26.68
C LEU A 60 -9.65 10.49 -27.44
N GLY A 61 -10.66 11.17 -26.88
CA GLY A 61 -11.35 12.28 -27.53
C GLY A 61 -10.78 13.66 -27.21
N VAL A 62 -10.26 13.85 -25.99
CA VAL A 62 -9.78 15.15 -25.49
C VAL A 62 -8.29 15.08 -25.11
N GLY A 63 -7.85 13.95 -24.57
CA GLY A 63 -6.46 13.75 -24.17
C GLY A 63 -5.50 13.72 -25.37
N SER A 64 -4.29 14.24 -25.15
CA SER A 64 -3.16 14.10 -26.10
C SER A 64 -2.19 12.99 -25.71
N MET A 65 -2.40 12.35 -24.55
CA MET A 65 -1.51 11.33 -24.02
C MET A 65 -1.81 9.97 -24.67
N PRO A 66 -0.81 9.27 -25.23
CA PRO A 66 -1.03 7.94 -25.78
C PRO A 66 -1.36 6.93 -24.68
N ILE A 67 -2.19 5.93 -24.99
CA ILE A 67 -2.67 4.93 -24.01
C ILE A 67 -1.52 4.27 -23.23
N TRP A 68 -0.42 3.93 -23.90
CA TRP A 68 0.72 3.28 -23.23
C TRP A 68 1.35 4.18 -22.16
N ALA A 69 1.42 5.49 -22.39
CA ALA A 69 1.98 6.44 -21.43
C ALA A 69 1.05 6.61 -20.22
N TYR A 70 -0.27 6.61 -20.46
CA TYR A 70 -1.26 6.59 -19.40
C TYR A 70 -1.15 5.32 -18.54
N LEU A 71 -1.04 4.14 -19.17
CA LEU A 71 -0.85 2.88 -18.45
C LEU A 71 0.46 2.85 -17.65
N LEU A 72 1.55 3.38 -18.22
CA LEU A 72 2.83 3.51 -17.51
C LEU A 72 2.69 4.44 -16.30
N ALA A 73 2.05 5.60 -16.45
CA ALA A 73 1.82 6.53 -15.34
C ALA A 73 0.95 5.92 -14.24
N ALA A 74 -0.13 5.23 -14.61
CA ALA A 74 -0.98 4.51 -13.67
C ALA A 74 -0.20 3.41 -12.92
N TYR A 75 0.66 2.68 -13.64
CA TYR A 75 1.52 1.65 -13.05
C TYR A 75 2.52 2.24 -12.05
N LEU A 76 3.19 3.34 -12.43
CA LEU A 76 4.14 4.03 -11.56
C LEU A 76 3.45 4.61 -10.32
N GLY A 77 2.25 5.17 -10.48
CA GLY A 77 1.41 5.60 -9.36
C GLY A 77 1.09 4.45 -8.41
N TYR A 78 0.71 3.28 -8.94
CA TYR A 78 0.46 2.11 -8.11
C TYR A 78 1.75 1.58 -7.45
N ALA A 79 2.87 1.54 -8.17
CA ALA A 79 4.18 1.17 -7.63
C ALA A 79 4.63 2.11 -6.49
N LEU A 80 4.37 3.41 -6.61
CA LEU A 80 4.64 4.40 -5.58
C LEU A 80 3.85 4.09 -4.30
N LEU A 81 2.56 3.79 -4.41
CA LEU A 81 1.72 3.39 -3.27
C LEU A 81 2.25 2.12 -2.59
N LYS A 82 2.93 1.23 -3.34
CA LYS A 82 3.50 0.02 -2.77
C LYS A 82 4.60 0.29 -1.75
N ILE A 83 5.32 1.41 -1.82
CA ILE A 83 6.34 1.80 -0.85
C ILE A 83 5.75 1.89 0.56
N ARG A 84 4.59 2.55 0.71
CA ARG A 84 3.90 2.63 2.00
C ARG A 84 3.45 1.25 2.45
N THR A 85 2.70 0.54 1.60
CA THR A 85 2.13 -0.78 1.95
C THR A 85 3.19 -1.85 2.24
N PHE A 86 4.43 -1.65 1.80
CA PHE A 86 5.55 -2.54 2.08
C PHE A 86 5.89 -2.59 3.57
N LEU A 87 5.77 -1.45 4.26
CA LEU A 87 6.10 -1.33 5.68
C LEU A 87 4.91 -1.67 6.56
N GLU A 88 3.70 -1.54 6.03
CA GLU A 88 2.50 -1.95 6.74
C GLU A 88 2.51 -3.45 7.01
N HIS A 89 1.81 -3.80 8.09
CA HIS A 89 1.52 -5.15 8.51
C HIS A 89 2.74 -6.06 8.76
N GLN A 90 3.71 -5.60 9.57
CA GLN A 90 4.71 -6.53 10.11
C GLN A 90 4.05 -7.65 10.93
N ALA A 91 4.72 -8.79 11.00
CA ALA A 91 4.26 -9.91 11.80
C ALA A 91 4.37 -9.57 13.30
N HIS A 92 3.23 -9.28 13.93
CA HIS A 92 3.17 -8.97 15.34
C HIS A 92 1.81 -9.38 15.91
N GLU A 93 1.75 -9.81 17.17
CA GLU A 93 0.49 -10.22 17.81
C GLU A 93 -0.47 -9.03 17.94
N LYS A 94 0.00 -7.94 18.55
CA LYS A 94 -0.76 -6.69 18.71
C LYS A 94 -0.99 -5.99 17.36
N PRO A 95 -2.25 -5.71 16.94
CA PRO A 95 -2.54 -5.03 15.68
C PRO A 95 -1.89 -3.64 15.55
N ARG A 96 -1.79 -2.89 16.66
CA ARG A 96 -1.20 -1.55 16.69
C ARG A 96 0.29 -1.53 16.35
N ALA A 97 1.00 -2.61 16.64
CA ALA A 97 2.42 -2.76 16.33
C ALA A 97 2.67 -3.23 14.90
N ARG A 98 1.62 -3.52 14.12
CA ARG A 98 1.76 -3.99 12.74
C ARG A 98 2.01 -2.85 11.75
N SER A 99 1.68 -1.61 12.09
CA SER A 99 1.78 -0.45 11.20
C SER A 99 3.01 0.38 11.53
N ALA A 100 3.82 0.69 10.52
CA ALA A 100 5.03 1.47 10.70
C ALA A 100 4.69 2.95 10.89
N ILE A 101 5.54 3.65 11.65
CA ILE A 101 5.63 5.11 11.62
C ILE A 101 6.90 5.46 10.84
N VAL A 102 6.79 6.30 9.82
CA VAL A 102 7.96 6.84 9.13
C VAL A 102 8.00 8.34 9.39
N GLU A 103 9.02 8.82 10.10
CA GLU A 103 9.19 10.23 10.51
C GLU A 103 9.77 11.11 9.38
N ASP A 104 9.37 10.82 8.13
CA ASP A 104 9.84 11.57 6.97
C ASP A 104 9.03 12.86 6.79
N CYS A 105 9.72 13.91 6.37
CA CYS A 105 9.14 15.19 5.95
C CYS A 105 9.43 15.50 4.46
N GLY A 106 9.95 14.53 3.71
CA GLY A 106 10.32 14.67 2.30
C GLY A 106 9.15 14.53 1.32
N PRO A 107 9.45 14.49 -0.01
CA PRO A 107 8.42 14.44 -1.06
C PRO A 107 7.45 13.26 -0.95
N LEU A 108 7.93 12.11 -0.45
CA LEU A 108 7.09 10.94 -0.25
C LEU A 108 6.07 11.14 0.88
N ALA A 109 6.41 11.89 1.94
CA ALA A 109 5.44 12.23 2.97
C ALA A 109 4.27 13.04 2.38
N LEU A 110 4.57 14.01 1.51
CA LEU A 110 3.55 14.78 0.79
C LEU A 110 2.74 13.90 -0.17
N LEU A 111 3.39 13.08 -1.00
CA LEU A 111 2.72 12.19 -1.95
C LEU A 111 1.83 11.15 -1.27
N PHE A 112 2.16 10.77 -0.03
CA PHE A 112 1.32 9.90 0.80
C PHE A 112 0.40 10.65 1.74
N LEU A 113 0.28 11.98 1.58
CA LEU A 113 -0.56 12.84 2.39
C LEU A 113 -0.32 12.60 3.89
N ASN A 114 0.92 12.63 4.36
CA ASN A 114 1.31 12.39 5.75
C ASN A 114 0.83 11.06 6.38
N ILE A 115 0.26 10.13 5.60
CA ILE A 115 -0.16 8.79 6.08
C ILE A 115 1.06 7.90 6.34
N ASN A 116 2.29 8.39 6.14
CA ASN A 116 3.49 7.80 6.75
C ASN A 116 3.40 7.70 8.28
N LEU A 117 2.51 8.47 8.91
CA LEU A 117 2.13 8.37 10.31
C LEU A 117 0.89 7.47 10.51
N HIS A 118 0.84 6.33 9.80
CA HIS A 118 -0.37 5.51 9.67
C HIS A 118 -0.92 5.03 11.02
N ALA A 119 -0.05 4.70 11.97
CA ALA A 119 -0.45 4.32 13.32
C ALA A 119 -1.18 5.44 14.07
N VAL A 120 -0.87 6.72 13.79
CA VAL A 120 -1.57 7.89 14.34
C VAL A 120 -2.95 7.99 13.70
N HIS A 121 -3.03 7.86 12.38
CA HIS A 121 -4.30 7.88 11.64
C HIS A 121 -5.25 6.78 12.14
N HIS A 122 -4.77 5.56 12.38
CA HIS A 122 -5.59 4.49 12.94
C HIS A 122 -6.15 4.80 14.34
N GLN A 123 -5.43 5.56 15.16
CA GLN A 123 -5.90 5.97 16.48
C GLN A 123 -6.85 7.17 16.40
N HIS A 124 -6.68 8.02 15.39
CA HIS A 124 -7.45 9.26 15.21
C HIS A 124 -7.85 9.44 13.74
N PRO A 125 -8.79 8.63 13.22
CA PRO A 125 -9.13 8.62 11.80
C PRO A 125 -9.76 9.93 11.31
N GLN A 126 -10.29 10.73 12.24
CA GLN A 126 -10.90 12.03 11.97
C GLN A 126 -9.88 13.18 11.81
N ILE A 127 -8.60 12.96 12.16
CA ILE A 127 -7.58 13.99 11.97
C ILE A 127 -7.27 14.08 10.47
N PRO A 128 -7.45 15.26 9.86
CA PRO A 128 -7.11 15.43 8.46
C PRO A 128 -5.60 15.28 8.28
N TRP A 129 -5.22 14.74 7.13
CA TRP A 129 -3.84 14.34 6.84
C TRP A 129 -2.80 15.45 7.08
N TYR A 130 -3.11 16.70 6.77
CA TYR A 130 -2.20 17.84 6.96
C TYR A 130 -1.96 18.20 8.44
N ARG A 131 -2.79 17.71 9.37
CA ARG A 131 -2.62 17.88 10.83
C ARG A 131 -1.97 16.68 11.52
N LEU A 132 -1.81 15.54 10.83
CA LEU A 132 -1.15 14.35 11.40
C LEU A 132 0.26 14.63 11.94
N PRO A 133 1.12 15.42 11.27
CA PRO A 133 2.46 15.72 11.80
C PRO A 133 2.43 16.45 13.14
N ALA A 134 1.53 17.42 13.30
CA ALA A 134 1.37 18.15 14.56
C ALA A 134 0.86 17.23 15.68
N ALA A 135 -0.18 16.44 15.40
CA ALA A 135 -0.72 15.46 16.35
C ALA A 135 0.33 14.42 16.78
N TYR A 136 1.18 13.98 15.84
CA TYR A 136 2.28 13.08 16.14
C TYR A 136 3.34 13.75 17.02
N ALA A 137 3.73 14.99 16.72
CA ALA A 137 4.71 15.74 17.50
C ALA A 137 4.25 15.93 18.97
N GLU A 138 2.97 16.25 19.19
CA GLU A 138 2.37 16.42 20.53
C GLU A 138 2.35 15.11 21.35
N GLY A 139 2.29 13.96 20.69
CA GLY A 139 2.05 12.65 21.31
C GLY A 139 3.09 11.60 20.98
N ARG A 140 4.29 11.99 20.52
CA ARG A 140 5.26 11.09 19.87
C ARG A 140 5.53 9.81 20.67
N GLU A 141 5.91 9.97 21.93
CA GLU A 141 6.26 8.85 22.81
C GLU A 141 5.09 7.90 23.03
N ARG A 142 3.87 8.43 23.15
CA ARG A 142 2.64 7.63 23.29
C ARG A 142 2.41 6.77 22.04
N TYR A 143 2.59 7.33 20.85
CA TYR A 143 2.41 6.58 19.60
C TYR A 143 3.48 5.50 19.43
N LEU A 144 4.75 5.81 19.72
CA LEU A 144 5.85 4.85 19.63
C LEU A 144 5.69 3.71 20.65
N LYS A 145 5.28 4.01 21.88
CA LYS A 145 4.96 2.98 22.87
C LYS A 145 3.80 2.09 22.40
N SER A 146 2.80 2.68 21.74
CA SER A 146 1.62 1.95 21.26
C SER A 146 1.89 1.04 20.06
N ASN A 147 2.92 1.35 19.24
CA ASN A 147 3.30 0.54 18.08
C ASN A 147 4.54 -0.34 18.33
N GLU A 148 4.99 -0.45 19.59
CA GLU A 148 6.18 -1.21 20.01
C GLU A 148 7.48 -0.74 19.32
N GLY A 149 7.58 0.57 19.06
CA GLY A 149 8.77 1.18 18.47
C GLY A 149 8.99 0.86 16.99
N TYR A 150 7.93 0.48 16.26
CA TYR A 150 8.03 0.21 14.82
C TYR A 150 8.15 1.51 14.01
N VAL A 151 9.37 2.09 14.00
CA VAL A 151 9.65 3.42 13.46
C VAL A 151 10.83 3.42 12.49
N TYR A 152 10.75 4.28 11.47
CA TYR A 152 11.83 4.62 10.55
C TYR A 152 12.00 6.13 10.48
N ALA A 153 13.23 6.60 10.37
CA ALA A 153 13.53 8.03 10.30
C ALA A 153 13.15 8.66 8.95
N SER A 154 13.18 7.89 7.85
CA SER A 154 12.83 8.39 6.51
C SER A 154 12.61 7.26 5.53
N TYR A 155 11.95 7.56 4.41
CA TYR A 155 11.89 6.62 3.28
C TYR A 155 13.28 6.32 2.73
N ALA A 156 14.23 7.26 2.77
CA ALA A 156 15.62 6.99 2.37
C ALA A 156 16.26 5.86 3.19
N GLN A 157 15.98 5.80 4.51
CA GLN A 157 16.42 4.68 5.35
C GLN A 157 15.82 3.35 4.88
N ILE A 158 14.53 3.34 4.53
CA ILE A 158 13.81 2.16 4.06
C ILE A 158 14.39 1.65 2.73
N PHE A 159 14.64 2.55 1.78
CA PHE A 159 15.31 2.20 0.53
C PHE A 159 16.68 1.59 0.80
N ARG A 160 17.54 2.25 1.61
CA ARG A 160 18.87 1.71 1.94
C ARG A 160 18.82 0.33 2.58
N ARG A 161 17.81 0.07 3.43
CA ARG A 161 17.71 -1.19 4.18
C ARG A 161 17.11 -2.34 3.35
N TYR A 162 16.12 -2.05 2.51
CA TYR A 162 15.25 -3.07 1.92
C TYR A 162 15.17 -3.06 0.39
N PHE A 163 15.89 -2.19 -0.31
CA PHE A 163 15.79 -2.10 -1.77
C PHE A 163 15.92 -3.47 -2.46
N LEU A 164 16.95 -4.23 -2.09
CA LEU A 164 17.21 -5.60 -2.58
C LEU A 164 17.20 -6.66 -1.47
N ARG A 165 16.82 -6.29 -0.24
CA ARG A 165 16.79 -7.19 0.91
C ARG A 165 15.35 -7.42 1.35
N ALA A 166 15.01 -8.67 1.61
CA ALA A 166 13.68 -9.01 2.08
C ALA A 166 13.43 -8.38 3.46
N LYS A 167 12.27 -7.74 3.63
CA LYS A 167 11.86 -7.17 4.92
C LYS A 167 11.53 -8.26 5.94
N ASP A 168 10.69 -9.21 5.53
CA ASP A 168 10.17 -10.28 6.38
C ASP A 168 10.30 -11.64 5.66
N PRO A 169 10.43 -12.76 6.41
CA PRO A 169 10.32 -14.10 5.84
C PRO A 169 8.93 -14.30 5.19
N VAL A 170 8.86 -15.16 4.17
CA VAL A 170 7.60 -15.45 3.48
C VAL A 170 6.59 -16.19 4.37
N PRO A 171 6.97 -17.26 5.10
CA PRO A 171 6.10 -17.81 6.13
C PRO A 171 5.91 -16.81 7.25
N HIS A 172 4.65 -16.58 7.65
CA HIS A 172 4.37 -15.72 8.78
C HIS A 172 4.96 -16.36 10.06
N PRO A 173 5.85 -15.67 10.80
CA PRO A 173 6.63 -16.29 11.89
C PRO A 173 5.76 -16.78 13.06
N LEU A 174 4.56 -16.20 13.24
CA LEU A 174 3.59 -16.63 14.26
C LEU A 174 2.63 -17.73 13.77
N TYR A 175 2.75 -18.16 12.51
CA TYR A 175 1.91 -19.23 11.98
C TYR A 175 2.43 -20.58 12.47
N ARG A 176 1.70 -21.23 13.37
CA ARG A 176 1.98 -22.62 13.75
C ARG A 176 1.49 -23.54 12.62
N PRO A 177 2.35 -24.42 12.06
CA PRO A 177 1.87 -25.48 11.19
C PRO A 177 0.84 -26.32 11.96
N ARG A 178 -0.26 -26.66 11.30
CA ARG A 178 -1.17 -27.72 11.77
C ARG A 178 -0.58 -29.06 11.40
#